data_AF-A0A975LCG8-F1
#
_entry.id   AF-A0A975LCG8-F1
#
_cell.length_a   1.000
_cell.length_b   1.000
_cell.length_c   1.000
_cell.angle_alpha   90.00
_cell.angle_beta   90.00
_cell.angle_gamma   90.00
#
_symmetry.space_group_name_H-M   'P 1'
#
loop_
_entity.id
_entity.type
_entity.pdbx_description
1 polymer ?
#
loop_
_entity_poly.entity_id
_entity_poly.type
_entity_poly.pdbx_seq_one_letter_code
_entity_poly.pdbx_strand_id
1 'polypeptide(L)'
;MNDTLVALVVWAVLTLFAASLTWEMVRSARTGEGARAFPDRGGVVRRSAGVVLLTAYILLAVGWLHLPAALWWVNAALAATALGAGAARWRTLPWSAAEGGARARWIGAVFTVGLTVALVLLLAL
;
A
#
# COMPACT_ATOMS: atom_id res chain seq x y z
N MET A 1 29.55 -1.16 14.39
CA MET A 1 28.33 -1.86 13.93
C MET A 1 28.31 -1.73 12.41
N ASN A 2 28.06 -2.80 11.64
CA ASN A 2 28.17 -2.73 10.18
C ASN A 2 26.90 -2.09 9.61
N ASP A 3 27.01 -0.87 9.08
CA ASP A 3 25.87 -0.08 8.57
C ASP A 3 25.07 -0.84 7.49
N THR A 4 25.74 -1.72 6.75
CA THR A 4 25.13 -2.64 5.77
C THR A 4 24.14 -3.61 6.40
N LEU A 5 24.44 -4.14 7.60
CA LEU A 5 23.53 -5.06 8.30
C LEU A 5 22.28 -4.33 8.80
N VAL A 6 22.45 -3.11 9.33
CA VAL A 6 21.32 -2.28 9.78
C VAL A 6 20.38 -1.99 8.61
N ALA A 7 20.93 -1.60 7.47
CA ALA A 7 20.20 -1.37 6.24
C ALA A 7 19.42 -2.60 5.76
N LEU A 8 20.05 -3.78 5.74
CA LEU A 8 19.40 -5.03 5.33
C LEU A 8 18.25 -5.42 6.27
N VAL A 9 18.44 -5.24 7.58
CA VAL A 9 17.40 -5.51 8.59
C VAL A 9 16.23 -4.55 8.42
N VAL A 10 16.50 -3.24 8.26
CA VAL A 10 15.45 -2.24 8.01
C VAL A 10 14.67 -2.60 6.74
N TRP A 11 15.36 -2.93 5.65
CA TRP A 11 14.70 -3.34 4.41
C TRP A 11 13.84 -4.60 4.58
N ALA A 12 14.36 -5.62 5.26
CA ALA A 12 13.64 -6.87 5.48
C ALA A 12 12.35 -6.64 6.29
N VAL A 13 12.45 -5.85 7.37
CA VAL A 13 11.29 -5.50 8.21
C VAL A 13 10.24 -4.75 7.40
N LEU A 14 10.65 -3.75 6.63
CA LEU A 14 9.70 -2.98 5.83
C LEU A 14 9.07 -3.80 4.70
N THR A 15 9.83 -4.73 4.10
CA THR A 15 9.34 -5.63 3.05
C THR A 15 8.33 -6.63 3.60
N LEU A 16 8.57 -7.20 4.78
CA LEU A 16 7.59 -8.03 5.49
C LEU A 16 6.32 -7.24 5.81
N PHE A 17 6.48 -5.97 6.20
CA PHE A 17 5.34 -5.09 6.42
C PHE A 17 4.54 -4.86 5.13
N ALA A 18 5.20 -4.56 4.01
CA ALA A 18 4.56 -4.42 2.70
C ALA A 18 3.86 -5.71 2.24
N ALA A 19 4.50 -6.87 2.47
CA ALA A 19 3.91 -8.17 2.18
C ALA A 19 2.65 -8.43 3.01
N SER A 20 2.64 -8.06 4.29
CA SER A 20 1.46 -8.22 5.15
C SER A 20 0.29 -7.34 4.70
N LEU A 21 0.53 -6.09 4.30
CA LEU A 21 -0.50 -5.22 3.74
C LEU A 21 -1.02 -5.72 2.40
N THR A 22 -0.13 -6.24 1.55
CA THR A 22 -0.50 -6.85 0.27
C THR A 22 -1.37 -8.08 0.48
N TRP A 23 -1.00 -8.93 1.45
CA TRP A 23 -1.79 -10.09 1.81
C TRP A 23 -3.18 -9.70 2.34
N GLU A 24 -3.27 -8.69 3.19
CA GLU A 24 -4.56 -8.15 3.64
C GLU A 24 -5.39 -7.63 2.46
N MET A 25 -4.79 -6.94 1.48
CA MET A 25 -5.50 -6.52 0.26
C MET A 25 -6.05 -7.71 -0.53
N VAL A 26 -5.25 -8.75 -0.73
CA VAL A 26 -5.67 -9.98 -1.41
C VAL A 26 -6.79 -10.69 -0.62
N ARG A 27 -6.65 -10.77 0.70
CA ARG A 27 -7.65 -11.37 1.57
C ARG A 27 -8.96 -10.61 1.52
N SER A 28 -8.92 -9.29 1.67
CA SER A 28 -10.07 -8.38 1.54
C SER A 28 -10.73 -8.48 0.17
N ALA A 29 -9.96 -8.75 -0.88
CA ALA A 29 -10.50 -8.92 -2.22
C ALA A 29 -11.25 -10.26 -2.37
N ARG A 30 -10.79 -11.31 -1.71
CA ARG A 30 -11.41 -12.65 -1.73
C ARG A 30 -12.65 -12.73 -0.85
N THR A 31 -12.64 -12.08 0.32
CA THR A 31 -13.78 -12.07 1.23
C THR A 31 -14.77 -11.01 0.83
N GLY A 32 -15.94 -11.41 0.33
CA GLY A 32 -17.02 -10.49 -0.03
C GLY A 32 -17.71 -9.83 1.16
N GLU A 33 -17.61 -10.42 2.35
CA GLU A 33 -18.31 -10.03 3.57
C GLU A 33 -17.39 -10.12 4.79
N GLY A 34 -17.76 -9.41 5.87
CA GLY A 34 -17.07 -9.41 7.17
C GLY A 34 -16.12 -8.24 7.41
N ALA A 35 -15.61 -8.14 8.64
CA ALA A 35 -14.85 -6.98 9.13
C ALA A 35 -13.58 -6.62 8.33
N ARG A 36 -13.05 -7.57 7.54
CA ARG A 36 -11.86 -7.37 6.70
C ARG A 36 -12.18 -7.08 5.23
N ALA A 37 -13.43 -7.24 4.79
CA ALA A 37 -13.83 -6.95 3.43
C ALA A 37 -13.66 -5.45 3.10
N PHE A 38 -13.65 -5.11 1.82
CA PHE A 38 -13.73 -3.71 1.40
C PHE A 38 -15.15 -3.18 1.63
N PRO A 39 -15.34 -2.12 2.44
CA PRO A 39 -16.67 -1.59 2.71
C PRO A 39 -17.23 -0.79 1.53
N ASP A 40 -16.37 -0.07 0.81
CA ASP A 40 -16.70 0.80 -0.31
C ASP A 40 -15.47 1.04 -1.19
N ARG A 41 -15.67 1.69 -2.34
CA ARG A 41 -14.57 2.10 -3.24
C ARG A 41 -13.53 2.98 -2.54
N GLY A 42 -13.96 3.86 -1.63
CA GLY A 42 -13.08 4.71 -0.83
C GLY A 42 -12.10 3.89 0.04
N GLY A 43 -12.56 2.79 0.64
CA GLY A 43 -11.73 1.86 1.37
C GLY A 43 -10.66 1.19 0.49
N VAL A 44 -11.00 0.82 -0.74
CA VAL A 44 -10.02 0.28 -1.72
C VAL A 44 -8.97 1.33 -2.05
N VAL A 45 -9.38 2.56 -2.37
CA VAL A 45 -8.45 3.66 -2.69
C VAL A 45 -7.49 3.92 -1.52
N ARG A 46 -8.01 4.07 -0.30
CA ARG A 46 -7.19 4.36 0.88
C ARG A 46 -6.15 3.28 1.13
N ARG A 47 -6.55 2.00 1.10
CA ARG A 47 -5.62 0.89 1.35
C ARG A 47 -4.61 0.74 0.21
N SER A 48 -5.04 0.93 -1.04
CA SER A 48 -4.16 0.95 -2.23
C SER A 48 -3.11 2.05 -2.13
N ALA A 49 -3.54 3.28 -1.83
CA ALA A 49 -2.64 4.42 -1.63
C ALA A 49 -1.67 4.18 -0.46
N GLY A 50 -2.12 3.52 0.61
CA GLY A 50 -1.26 3.12 1.73
C GLY A 50 -0.16 2.14 1.32
N VAL A 51 -0.47 1.15 0.48
CA VAL A 51 0.56 0.23 -0.07
C VAL A 51 1.56 0.99 -0.93
N VAL A 52 1.10 1.84 -1.83
CA VAL A 52 2.00 2.65 -2.69
C VAL A 52 2.85 3.61 -1.86
N LEU A 53 2.26 4.26 -0.85
CA LEU A 53 2.97 5.13 0.08
C LEU A 53 4.08 4.37 0.80
N LEU A 54 3.78 3.18 1.32
CA LEU A 54 4.77 2.36 2.00
C LEU A 54 5.87 1.92 1.03
N THR A 55 5.52 1.48 -0.18
CA THR A 55 6.51 1.15 -1.22
C THR A 55 7.42 2.34 -1.51
N ALA A 56 6.87 3.53 -1.72
CA ALA A 56 7.66 4.74 -1.92
C ALA A 56 8.53 5.07 -0.70
N TYR A 57 8.01 4.93 0.52
CA TYR A 57 8.79 5.13 1.74
C TYR A 57 9.95 4.14 1.86
N ILE A 58 9.75 2.87 1.51
CA ILE A 58 10.81 1.86 1.46
C ILE A 58 11.88 2.28 0.45
N LEU A 59 11.46 2.73 -0.73
CA LEU A 59 12.40 3.21 -1.75
C LEU A 59 13.17 4.45 -1.28
N LEU A 60 12.55 5.36 -0.53
CA LEU A 60 13.25 6.52 0.05
C LEU A 60 14.24 6.10 1.14
N ALA A 61 13.77 5.29 2.10
CA ALA A 61 14.56 4.87 3.26
C ALA A 61 15.77 4.02 2.86
N VAL A 62 15.69 3.32 1.74
CA VAL A 62 16.72 2.37 1.30
C VAL A 62 17.32 2.72 -0.08
N GLY A 63 16.91 3.82 -0.70
CA GLY A 63 17.38 4.27 -2.02
C GLY A 63 18.82 4.77 -2.05
N TRP A 64 19.37 5.13 -0.89
CA TRP A 64 20.78 5.48 -0.71
C TRP A 64 21.72 4.26 -0.66
N LEU A 65 21.15 3.06 -0.54
CA LEU A 65 21.91 1.82 -0.57
C LEU A 65 21.93 1.29 -2.01
N HIS A 66 23.09 0.82 -2.44
CA HIS A 66 23.24 -0.02 -3.64
C HIS A 66 22.57 -1.39 -3.40
N LEU A 67 21.26 -1.39 -3.18
CA LEU A 67 20.49 -2.61 -3.05
C LEU A 67 20.45 -3.34 -4.40
N PRO A 68 20.52 -4.67 -4.39
CA PRO A 68 20.31 -5.48 -5.58
C PRO A 68 19.00 -5.10 -6.28
N ALA A 69 19.03 -4.94 -7.61
CA ALA A 69 17.85 -4.66 -8.44
C ALA A 69 16.69 -5.64 -8.18
N ALA A 70 16.98 -6.88 -7.77
CA ALA A 70 15.99 -7.87 -7.37
C ALA A 70 15.04 -7.38 -6.26
N LEU A 71 15.52 -6.56 -5.32
CA LEU A 71 14.73 -6.07 -4.18
C LEU A 71 13.73 -4.97 -4.58
N TRP A 72 13.99 -4.28 -5.69
CA TRP A 72 13.06 -3.33 -6.30
C TRP A 72 11.86 -4.06 -6.89
N TRP A 73 12.12 -5.16 -7.61
CA TRP A 73 11.09 -5.99 -8.22
C TRP A 73 10.16 -6.63 -7.19
N VAL A 74 10.67 -6.99 -6.00
CA VAL A 74 9.82 -7.50 -4.91
C VAL A 74 8.78 -6.47 -4.49
N ASN A 75 9.20 -5.23 -4.20
CA ASN A 75 8.28 -4.18 -3.77
C ASN A 75 7.31 -3.75 -4.89
N ALA A 76 7.78 -3.70 -6.14
CA ALA A 76 6.93 -3.44 -7.30
C ALA A 76 5.87 -4.54 -7.48
N ALA A 77 6.25 -5.82 -7.35
CA ALA A 77 5.33 -6.95 -7.45
C ALA A 77 4.28 -6.94 -6.32
N LEU A 78 4.68 -6.60 -5.10
CA LEU A 78 3.77 -6.45 -3.97
C LEU A 78 2.75 -5.33 -4.21
N ALA A 79 3.22 -4.16 -4.64
CA ALA A 79 2.35 -3.03 -4.98
C ALA A 79 1.38 -3.39 -6.13
N ALA A 80 1.89 -3.98 -7.22
CA ALA A 80 1.06 -4.41 -8.34
C ALA A 80 0.00 -5.44 -7.92
N THR A 81 0.37 -6.39 -7.05
CA THR A 81 -0.56 -7.40 -6.52
C THR A 81 -1.66 -6.76 -5.67
N ALA A 82 -1.30 -5.83 -4.78
CA ALA A 82 -2.26 -5.12 -3.94
C ALA A 82 -3.25 -4.29 -4.78
N LEU A 83 -2.73 -3.57 -5.78
CA LEU A 83 -3.55 -2.78 -6.71
C LEU A 83 -4.46 -3.67 -7.55
N GLY A 84 -3.94 -4.78 -8.07
CA GLY A 84 -4.71 -5.77 -8.82
C GLY A 84 -5.84 -6.38 -8.00
N ALA A 85 -5.58 -6.71 -6.73
CA ALA A 85 -6.60 -7.20 -5.80
C ALA A 85 -7.71 -6.16 -5.55
N GLY A 86 -7.34 -4.89 -5.38
CA GLY A 86 -8.31 -3.79 -5.25
C GLY A 86 -9.14 -3.59 -6.52
N ALA A 87 -8.49 -3.60 -7.69
CA ALA A 87 -9.13 -3.42 -8.99
C ALA A 87 -10.14 -4.54 -9.29
N ALA A 88 -9.83 -5.79 -8.93
CA ALA A 88 -10.71 -6.93 -9.14
C ALA A 88 -12.09 -6.78 -8.46
N ARG A 89 -12.15 -6.09 -7.31
CA ARG A 89 -13.40 -5.86 -6.58
C ARG A 89 -14.06 -4.52 -6.85
N TRP A 90 -13.37 -3.60 -7.52
CA TRP A 90 -13.82 -2.22 -7.72
C TRP A 90 -15.24 -2.10 -8.27
N ARG A 91 -15.56 -2.89 -9.31
CA ARG A 91 -16.87 -2.87 -9.97
C ARG A 91 -18.00 -3.40 -9.09
N THR A 92 -17.69 -4.32 -8.17
CA THR A 92 -18.67 -4.94 -7.27
C THR A 92 -18.94 -4.13 -6.01
N LEU A 93 -18.16 -3.08 -5.76
CA LEU A 93 -18.25 -2.30 -4.53
C LEU A 93 -19.12 -1.05 -4.69
N PRO A 94 -19.92 -0.71 -3.67
CA PRO A 94 -20.71 0.52 -3.66
C PRO A 94 -19.79 1.75 -3.63
N TRP A 95 -20.29 2.86 -4.19
CA TRP A 95 -19.56 4.13 -4.19
C TRP A 95 -19.32 4.66 -2.76
N SER A 96 -20.30 4.46 -1.89
CA SER A 96 -20.28 4.80 -0.47
C SER A 96 -21.02 3.70 0.28
N ALA A 97 -20.46 3.20 1.39
CA ALA A 97 -21.22 2.31 2.25
C ALA A 97 -22.38 3.10 2.91
N ALA A 98 -23.51 2.45 3.14
CA ALA A 98 -24.69 3.05 3.76
C ALA A 98 -24.48 3.42 5.24
N GLU A 99 -23.47 2.83 5.89
CA GLU A 99 -23.13 3.08 7.28
C GLU A 99 -22.39 4.41 7.50
N GLY A 100 -22.70 5.07 8.62
CA GLY A 100 -22.00 6.27 9.08
C GLY A 100 -20.49 6.09 9.09
N GLY A 101 -19.76 6.99 8.42
CA GLY A 101 -18.30 6.94 8.29
C GLY A 101 -17.76 7.02 6.87
N ALA A 102 -18.62 7.00 5.85
CA ALA A 102 -18.20 7.17 4.45
C ALA A 102 -17.40 8.47 4.21
N ARG A 103 -17.84 9.60 4.81
CA ARG A 103 -17.13 10.88 4.71
C ARG A 103 -15.74 10.82 5.34
N ALA A 104 -15.61 10.22 6.52
CA ALA A 104 -14.31 10.05 7.20
C ALA A 104 -13.38 9.12 6.41
N ARG A 105 -13.91 8.04 5.82
CA ARG A 105 -13.13 7.14 4.93
C ARG A 105 -12.67 7.85 3.67
N TRP A 106 -13.52 8.68 3.06
CA TRP A 106 -13.18 9.45 1.88
C TRP A 106 -12.12 10.53 2.16
N ILE A 107 -12.27 11.28 3.26
CA ILE A 107 -11.24 12.23 3.72
C ILE A 107 -9.92 11.49 3.96
N GLY A 108 -9.97 10.35 4.63
CA GLY A 108 -8.79 9.51 4.83
C GLY A 108 -8.17 9.03 3.51
N ALA A 109 -8.98 8.62 2.54
CA ALA A 109 -8.50 8.22 1.22
C ALA A 109 -7.81 9.37 0.48
N VAL A 110 -8.42 10.56 0.46
CA VAL A 110 -7.85 11.77 -0.15
C VAL A 110 -6.55 12.17 0.53
N PHE A 111 -6.52 12.15 1.86
CA PHE A 111 -5.31 12.45 2.63
C PHE A 111 -4.18 11.47 2.31
N THR A 112 -4.45 10.17 2.32
CA THR A 112 -3.44 9.16 1.99
C THR A 112 -2.96 9.31 0.55
N VAL A 113 -3.86 9.54 -0.42
CA VAL A 113 -3.48 9.78 -1.82
C VAL A 113 -2.61 11.03 -1.96
N GLY A 114 -3.00 12.14 -1.30
CA GLY A 114 -2.21 13.37 -1.31
C GLY A 114 -0.81 13.15 -0.75
N LEU A 115 -0.69 12.42 0.36
CA LEU A 115 0.59 12.05 0.95
C LEU A 115 1.42 11.14 0.02
N THR A 116 0.78 10.15 -0.62
CA THR A 116 1.43 9.28 -1.61
C THR A 116 1.98 10.09 -2.78
N VAL A 117 1.18 10.99 -3.35
CA VAL A 117 1.59 11.83 -4.49
C VAL A 117 2.75 12.74 -4.08
N ALA A 118 2.66 13.41 -2.93
CA ALA A 118 3.72 14.26 -2.42
C ALA A 118 5.05 13.50 -2.25
N LEU A 119 5.00 12.27 -1.69
CA LEU A 119 6.19 11.44 -1.49
C LEU A 119 6.77 10.93 -2.82
N VAL A 120 5.93 10.52 -3.77
CA VAL A 120 6.38 10.08 -5.10
C VAL A 120 7.00 11.24 -5.87
N LEU A 121 6.42 12.45 -5.78
CA LEU A 121 7.00 13.65 -6.39
C LEU A 121 8.35 14.00 -5.76
N LEU A 122 8.49 13.89 -4.44
CA LEU A 122 9.77 14.09 -3.75
C LEU A 122 10.85 13.12 -4.26
N LEU A 123 10.50 11.86 -4.53
CA LEU A 123 11.42 10.86 -5.08
C LEU A 123 11.81 11.11 -6.55
N ALA A 124 11.01 11.89 -7.27
CA ALA A 124 11.23 12.19 -8.68
C ALA A 124 12.05 13.49 -8.91
N LEU A 125 12.31 14.25 -7.85
CA LEU A 125 13.16 15.44 -7.84
C LEU A 125 14.61 15.08 -7.51
#